data_AF-A0AA39I3M9-F1
#
_entry.id   AF-A0AA39I3M9-F1
#
_cell.length_a   1.000
_cell.length_b   1.000
_cell.length_c   1.000
_cell.angle_alpha   90.00
_cell.angle_beta   90.00
_cell.angle_gamma   90.00
#
_symmetry.space_group_name_H-M   'P 1'
#
loop_
_entity.id
_entity.type
_entity.pdbx_description
1 polymer ?
#
loop_
_entity_poly.entity_id
_entity_poly.type
_entity_poly.pdbx_seq_one_letter_code
_entity_poly.pdbx_strand_id
1 'polypeptide(L)'
;MLLPEACAVLEDVAFCRDKAICDSICASSLCTWLEPDHFFNLLMLAKRYGSTNIVRPLSEFRNLYGSACRYRALSNETFDLVKGHSAKIIQKYFSVPTCQDSCTFGCFPAEPDEWERNQLEHKGIPELKLFECAAFPNWLLISASIALITVFFGIFIVFFVCSPRKTDNIYAVMEGPKEDEMPSMEIPVVVVEPPPDSGI
;
A
#
# COMPACT_ATOMS: atom_id res chain seq x y z
N MET A 1 -23.26 -8.35 39.46
CA MET A 1 -22.00 -8.79 40.08
C MET A 1 -21.03 -7.62 40.09
N LEU A 2 -20.39 -7.33 41.21
CA LEU A 2 -19.27 -6.38 41.22
C LEU A 2 -18.08 -7.08 40.56
N LEU A 3 -17.64 -6.57 39.42
CA LEU A 3 -16.46 -7.10 38.73
C LEU A 3 -15.19 -6.69 39.50
N PRO A 4 -14.15 -7.54 39.53
CA PRO A 4 -12.85 -7.20 40.12
C PRO A 4 -12.22 -5.97 39.47
N GLU A 5 -11.21 -5.39 40.12
CA GLU A 5 -10.44 -4.29 39.55
C GLU A 5 -9.85 -4.69 38.18
N ALA A 6 -9.96 -3.79 37.20
CA ALA A 6 -9.55 -4.02 35.81
C ALA A 6 -10.30 -5.17 35.09
N CYS A 7 -11.56 -5.40 35.46
CA CYS A 7 -12.52 -6.21 34.74
C CYS A 7 -13.73 -5.38 34.31
N ALA A 8 -14.20 -5.61 33.09
CA ALA A 8 -15.38 -4.94 32.56
C ALA A 8 -16.08 -5.80 31.50
N VAL A 9 -17.34 -5.46 31.25
CA VAL A 9 -18.12 -6.00 30.14
C VAL A 9 -18.54 -4.83 29.27
N LEU A 10 -18.10 -4.81 28.03
CA LEU A 10 -18.49 -3.80 27.05
C LEU A 10 -19.26 -4.50 25.95
N GLU A 11 -20.56 -4.22 25.86
CA GLU A 11 -21.50 -4.94 24.99
C GLU A 11 -21.41 -6.45 25.23
N ASP A 12 -21.00 -7.23 24.23
CA ASP A 12 -20.83 -8.68 24.31
C ASP A 12 -19.41 -9.13 24.70
N VAL A 13 -18.47 -8.19 24.84
CA VAL A 13 -17.07 -8.47 25.17
C VAL A 13 -16.86 -8.39 26.67
N ALA A 14 -16.49 -9.51 27.28
CA ALA A 14 -15.99 -9.53 28.64
C ALA A 14 -14.47 -9.59 28.63
N PHE A 15 -13.84 -8.75 29.47
CA PHE A 15 -12.39 -8.66 29.56
C PHE A 15 -11.94 -8.38 30.99
N CYS A 16 -10.77 -8.92 31.34
CA CYS A 16 -10.14 -8.81 32.64
C CYS A 16 -8.63 -8.85 32.51
N ARG A 17 -7.93 -8.23 33.47
CA ARG A 17 -6.48 -8.41 33.62
C ARG A 17 -6.10 -9.88 33.77
N ASP A 18 -6.78 -10.60 34.66
CA ASP A 18 -6.48 -12.00 34.98
C ASP A 18 -7.31 -12.98 34.14
N LYS A 19 -6.62 -13.88 33.44
CA LYS A 19 -7.26 -14.84 32.52
C LYS A 19 -8.24 -15.79 33.20
N ALA A 20 -7.89 -16.35 34.35
CA ALA A 20 -8.78 -17.27 35.08
C ALA A 20 -10.09 -16.58 35.51
N ILE A 21 -10.02 -15.28 35.84
CA ILE A 21 -11.21 -14.47 36.16
C ILE A 21 -12.01 -14.24 34.88
N CYS A 22 -11.35 -13.87 33.79
CA CYS A 22 -12.01 -13.71 32.49
C CYS A 22 -12.76 -14.99 32.08
N ASP A 23 -12.11 -16.15 32.15
CA ASP A 23 -12.69 -17.45 31.81
C ASP A 23 -13.94 -17.76 32.67
N SER A 24 -13.94 -17.33 33.94
CA SER A 24 -15.09 -17.49 34.84
C SER A 24 -16.28 -16.61 34.45
N ILE A 25 -16.03 -15.44 33.86
CA ILE A 25 -17.07 -14.51 33.37
C ILE A 25 -17.58 -14.99 32.01
N CYS A 26 -16.67 -15.51 31.18
CA CYS A 26 -16.94 -15.99 29.84
C CYS A 26 -17.41 -17.44 29.82
N ALA A 27 -18.58 -17.69 30.42
CA ALA A 27 -19.14 -19.03 30.62
C ALA A 27 -19.22 -19.91 29.35
N SER A 28 -19.24 -19.32 28.16
CA SER A 28 -19.39 -20.04 26.88
C SER A 28 -18.14 -20.07 25.99
N SER A 29 -17.06 -19.37 26.36
CA SER A 29 -15.89 -19.22 25.48
C SER A 29 -14.64 -18.91 26.27
N LEU A 30 -13.53 -19.59 25.96
CA LEU A 30 -12.23 -19.30 26.58
C LEU A 30 -11.76 -17.89 26.22
N CYS A 31 -11.18 -17.20 27.20
CA CYS A 31 -10.53 -15.93 26.98
C CYS A 31 -9.17 -16.10 26.30
N THR A 32 -8.89 -15.17 25.40
CA THR A 32 -7.60 -15.03 24.73
C THR A 32 -6.82 -13.89 25.35
N TRP A 33 -5.49 -14.02 25.40
CA TRP A 33 -4.63 -12.92 25.79
C TRP A 33 -4.73 -11.77 24.78
N LEU A 34 -4.72 -10.56 25.30
CA LEU A 34 -4.72 -9.30 24.55
C LEU A 34 -3.38 -8.60 24.74
N GLU A 35 -2.94 -7.92 23.69
CA GLU A 35 -1.82 -7.00 23.77
C GLU A 35 -2.15 -5.80 24.69
N PRO A 36 -1.13 -5.12 25.26
CA PRO A 36 -1.36 -4.04 26.21
C PRO A 36 -2.21 -2.90 25.65
N ASP A 37 -1.94 -2.49 24.39
CA ASP A 37 -2.70 -1.42 23.75
C ASP A 37 -4.18 -1.82 23.53
N HIS A 38 -4.45 -3.08 23.17
CA HIS A 38 -5.81 -3.61 23.05
C HIS A 38 -6.54 -3.55 24.39
N PHE A 39 -5.92 -4.08 25.44
CA PHE A 39 -6.54 -4.13 26.76
C PHE A 39 -6.78 -2.73 27.32
N PHE A 40 -5.79 -1.84 27.18
CA PHE A 40 -5.90 -0.45 27.60
C PHE A 40 -7.03 0.28 26.88
N ASN A 41 -7.17 0.10 25.56
CA ASN A 41 -8.26 0.70 24.80
C ASN A 41 -9.63 0.19 25.26
N LEU A 42 -9.78 -1.11 25.54
CA LEU A 42 -11.04 -1.64 26.09
C LEU A 42 -11.37 -1.01 27.44
N LEU A 43 -10.39 -0.83 28.33
CA LEU A 43 -10.60 -0.14 29.62
C LEU A 43 -11.03 1.32 29.43
N MET A 44 -10.40 2.04 28.50
CA MET A 44 -10.74 3.42 28.14
C MET A 44 -12.19 3.51 27.64
N LEU A 45 -12.58 2.62 26.73
CA LEU A 45 -13.94 2.57 26.19
C LEU A 45 -14.95 2.20 27.27
N ALA A 46 -14.68 1.18 28.08
CA ALA A 46 -15.56 0.82 29.19
C ALA A 46 -15.73 1.98 30.19
N LYS A 47 -14.69 2.78 30.44
CA LYS A 47 -14.80 3.98 31.29
C LYS A 47 -15.72 5.03 30.67
N ARG A 48 -15.57 5.30 29.38
CA ARG A 48 -16.43 6.22 28.64
C ARG A 48 -17.90 5.82 28.72
N TYR A 49 -18.20 4.53 28.61
CA TYR A 49 -19.57 3.99 28.68
C TYR A 49 -20.05 3.69 30.11
N GLY A 50 -19.26 3.99 31.15
CA GLY A 50 -19.63 3.75 32.55
C GLY A 50 -19.72 2.28 32.95
N SER A 51 -19.11 1.37 32.18
CA SER A 51 -19.17 -0.08 32.37
C SER A 51 -17.97 -0.66 33.14
N THR A 52 -17.29 0.16 33.93
CA THR A 52 -16.08 -0.24 34.64
C THR A 52 -15.97 0.42 36.02
N ASN A 53 -15.43 -0.34 36.98
CA ASN A 53 -15.16 0.09 38.35
C ASN A 53 -13.66 0.35 38.57
N ILE A 54 -13.01 1.06 37.66
CA ILE A 54 -11.59 1.43 37.80
C ILE A 54 -11.48 2.65 38.73
N VAL A 55 -10.92 2.43 39.92
CA VAL A 55 -10.66 3.49 40.92
C VAL A 55 -9.29 4.14 40.71
N ARG A 56 -8.33 3.39 40.16
CA ARG A 56 -6.98 3.86 39.87
C ARG A 56 -6.89 4.70 38.59
N PRO A 57 -5.86 5.55 38.45
CA PRO A 57 -5.61 6.22 37.18
C PRO A 57 -5.37 5.18 36.08
N LEU A 58 -6.03 5.38 34.93
CA LEU A 58 -5.95 4.46 33.80
C LEU A 58 -4.53 4.29 33.27
N SER A 59 -3.70 5.33 33.37
CA SER A 59 -2.30 5.32 32.96
C SER A 59 -1.47 4.19 33.58
N GLU A 60 -1.83 3.68 34.77
CA GLU A 60 -1.19 2.52 35.39
C GLU A 60 -1.39 1.22 34.60
N PHE A 61 -2.44 1.14 33.78
CA PHE A 61 -2.80 -0.05 33.02
C PHE A 61 -2.24 -0.05 31.59
N ARG A 62 -1.53 1.00 31.17
CA ARG A 62 -1.08 1.19 29.78
C ARG A 62 -0.20 0.07 29.23
N ASN A 63 0.61 -0.54 30.09
CA ASN A 63 1.57 -1.58 29.72
C ASN A 63 1.18 -2.96 30.28
N LEU A 64 -0.07 -3.13 30.71
CA LEU A 64 -0.54 -4.39 31.26
C LEU A 64 -1.23 -5.22 30.19
N TYR A 65 -0.85 -6.50 30.13
CA TYR A 65 -1.59 -7.49 29.38
C TYR A 65 -2.92 -7.78 30.07
N GLY A 66 -3.91 -8.13 29.26
CA GLY A 66 -5.19 -8.59 29.75
C GLY A 66 -5.69 -9.75 28.93
N SER A 67 -6.93 -10.15 29.20
CA SER A 67 -7.59 -11.24 28.52
C SER A 67 -9.03 -10.86 28.22
N ALA A 68 -9.55 -11.32 27.08
CA ALA A 68 -10.93 -11.08 26.69
C ALA A 68 -11.51 -12.29 25.98
N CYS A 69 -12.83 -12.44 26.08
CA CYS A 69 -13.59 -13.35 25.25
C CYS A 69 -14.58 -12.59 24.38
N ARG A 70 -15.09 -13.25 23.34
CA ARG A 70 -16.05 -12.68 22.38
C ARG A 70 -15.57 -11.36 21.72
N TYR A 71 -14.28 -11.07 21.79
CA TYR A 71 -13.68 -9.84 21.26
C TYR A 71 -13.84 -9.68 19.74
N ARG A 72 -14.03 -10.79 19.00
CA ARG A 72 -14.34 -10.76 17.56
C ARG A 72 -15.74 -10.20 17.25
N ALA A 73 -16.60 -10.08 18.25
CA ALA A 73 -17.92 -9.47 18.10
C ALA A 73 -17.90 -7.95 18.33
N LEU A 74 -16.78 -7.38 18.82
CA LEU A 74 -16.70 -5.94 19.01
C LEU A 74 -16.67 -5.26 17.65
N SER A 75 -17.70 -4.45 17.36
CA SER A 75 -17.64 -3.57 16.21
C SER A 75 -16.44 -2.65 16.35
N ASN A 76 -15.57 -2.58 15.33
CA ASN A 76 -14.46 -1.63 15.32
C ASN A 76 -14.99 -0.23 15.56
N GLU A 77 -14.71 0.34 16.73
CA GLU A 77 -15.06 1.72 16.99
C GLU A 77 -14.08 2.61 16.22
N THR A 78 -14.62 3.43 15.33
CA THR A 78 -13.83 4.33 14.48
C THR A 78 -14.06 5.78 14.86
N PHE A 79 -12.98 6.57 14.84
CA PHE A 79 -13.01 7.98 15.17
C PHE A 79 -12.61 8.80 13.96
N ASP A 80 -13.55 9.57 13.45
CA ASP A 80 -13.26 10.63 12.49
C ASP A 80 -12.81 11.86 13.27
N LEU A 81 -11.58 12.28 13.03
CA LEU A 81 -10.96 13.46 13.63
C LEU A 81 -10.51 14.43 12.53
N VAL A 82 -10.70 15.72 12.79
CA VAL A 82 -10.22 16.77 11.87
C VAL A 82 -8.73 16.95 12.07
N LYS A 83 -7.94 16.93 11.00
CA LYS A 83 -6.49 17.11 11.03
C LYS A 83 -6.12 18.59 10.95
N GLY A 84 -5.43 19.08 11.99
CA GLY A 84 -5.02 20.48 12.12
C GLY A 84 -6.20 21.47 12.18
N HIS A 85 -5.93 22.77 11.98
CA HIS A 85 -6.97 23.81 12.00
C HIS A 85 -7.88 23.85 10.76
N SER A 86 -7.74 22.89 9.83
CA SER A 86 -8.49 22.86 8.58
C SER A 86 -9.56 21.77 8.63
N ALA A 87 -10.83 22.18 8.70
CA ALA A 87 -12.00 21.30 8.64
C ALA A 87 -12.12 20.48 7.33
N LYS A 88 -11.22 20.69 6.37
CA LYS A 88 -11.24 20.00 5.07
C LYS A 88 -10.60 18.60 5.12
N ILE A 89 -9.78 18.31 6.11
CA ILE A 89 -9.08 17.02 6.20
C ILE A 89 -9.64 16.27 7.40
N ILE A 90 -10.40 15.21 7.12
CA ILE A 90 -10.93 14.29 8.13
C ILE A 90 -10.13 12.99 8.01
N GLN A 91 -9.43 12.64 9.08
CA GLN A 91 -8.69 11.38 9.19
C GLN A 91 -9.50 10.39 10.01
N LYS A 92 -9.60 9.16 9.52
CA LYS A 92 -10.30 8.07 10.18
C LYS A 92 -9.33 7.21 10.97
N TYR A 93 -9.58 7.08 12.26
CA TYR A 93 -8.81 6.27 13.19
C TYR A 93 -9.62 5.08 13.71
N PHE A 94 -8.92 4.05 14.19
CA PHE A 94 -9.48 2.83 14.74
C PHE A 94 -9.05 2.66 16.20
N SER A 95 -9.93 2.12 17.04
CA SER A 95 -9.61 1.77 18.44
C SER A 95 -8.89 0.44 18.61
N VAL A 96 -8.71 -0.33 17.53
CA VAL A 96 -8.26 -1.73 17.58
C VAL A 96 -7.03 -1.92 16.68
N PRO A 97 -5.89 -2.41 17.19
CA PRO A 97 -4.66 -2.60 16.40
C PRO A 97 -4.80 -3.51 15.18
N THR A 98 -5.80 -4.40 15.18
CA THR A 98 -6.04 -5.31 14.05
C THR A 98 -6.94 -4.71 12.98
N CYS A 99 -7.54 -3.53 13.23
CA CYS A 99 -8.46 -2.83 12.33
C CYS A 99 -9.43 -3.75 11.58
N GLN A 100 -9.92 -4.78 12.29
CA GLN A 100 -10.62 -5.98 11.80
C GLN A 100 -11.24 -5.77 10.42
N ASP A 101 -10.51 -6.16 9.38
CA ASP A 101 -10.94 -6.21 7.97
C ASP A 101 -11.21 -4.86 7.27
N SER A 102 -10.99 -3.73 7.95
CA SER A 102 -11.15 -2.38 7.37
C SER A 102 -9.94 -1.92 6.57
N CYS A 103 -8.75 -2.46 6.86
CA CYS A 103 -7.50 -2.08 6.21
C CYS A 103 -6.88 -3.29 5.47
N THR A 104 -6.44 -3.06 4.23
CA THR A 104 -5.89 -4.12 3.36
C THR A 104 -4.44 -4.49 3.70
N PHE A 105 -3.63 -3.54 4.15
CA PHE A 105 -2.18 -3.71 4.34
C PHE A 105 -1.76 -3.72 5.82
N GLY A 106 -2.72 -3.82 6.73
CA GLY A 106 -2.51 -3.78 8.17
C GLY A 106 -2.78 -2.40 8.78
N CYS A 107 -2.44 -2.28 10.06
CA CYS A 107 -2.63 -1.08 10.85
C CYS A 107 -1.40 -0.73 11.66
N PHE A 108 -1.20 0.57 11.84
CA PHE A 108 -0.08 1.12 12.59
C PHE A 108 -0.59 2.05 13.68
N PRO A 109 0.12 2.14 14.82
CA PRO A 109 -0.20 3.10 15.86
C PRO A 109 -0.04 4.52 15.29
N ALA A 110 -1.07 5.33 15.47
CA ALA A 110 -1.06 6.72 15.06
C ALA A 110 -0.84 7.63 16.28
N GLU A 111 -0.01 8.65 16.11
CA GLU A 111 0.16 9.71 17.11
C GLU A 111 -0.70 10.92 16.70
N PRO A 112 -1.79 11.21 17.44
CA PRO A 112 -2.65 12.34 17.11
C PRO A 112 -1.96 13.68 17.41
N ASP A 113 -2.18 14.64 16.51
CA ASP A 113 -1.73 16.02 16.66
C ASP A 113 -2.45 16.70 17.85
N GLU A 114 -1.97 17.86 18.29
CA GLU A 114 -2.56 18.60 19.43
C GLU A 114 -4.06 18.88 19.24
N TRP A 115 -4.46 19.21 18.01
CA TRP A 115 -5.85 19.48 17.66
C TRP A 115 -6.74 18.22 17.70
N GLU A 116 -6.18 17.08 17.29
CA GLU A 116 -6.87 15.78 17.33
C GLU A 116 -7.01 15.30 18.77
N ARG A 117 -5.98 15.52 19.60
CA ARG A 117 -6.03 15.26 21.05
C ARG A 117 -7.11 16.06 21.74
N ASN A 118 -7.27 17.34 21.41
CA ASN A 118 -8.35 18.16 21.97
C ASN A 118 -9.75 17.60 21.59
N GLN A 119 -9.92 17.12 20.36
CA GLN A 119 -11.16 16.45 19.95
C GLN A 119 -11.39 15.13 20.72
N LEU A 120 -10.34 14.35 21.00
CA LEU A 120 -10.43 13.13 21.81
C LEU A 120 -10.80 13.45 23.26
N GLU A 121 -10.25 14.52 23.83
CA GLU A 121 -10.59 14.99 25.16
C GLU A 121 -12.07 15.39 25.24
N HIS A 122 -12.57 16.16 24.26
CA HIS A 122 -13.99 16.49 24.15
C HIS A 122 -14.89 15.26 23.97
N LYS A 123 -14.40 14.19 23.35
CA LYS A 123 -15.11 12.90 23.22
C LYS A 123 -15.01 12.02 24.49
N GLY A 124 -14.28 12.46 25.52
CA GLY A 124 -14.10 11.75 26.79
C GLY A 124 -13.11 10.59 26.72
N ILE A 125 -12.22 10.56 25.72
CA ILE A 125 -11.27 9.47 25.46
C ILE A 125 -9.84 10.01 25.19
N PRO A 126 -9.29 10.89 26.05
CA PRO A 126 -8.05 11.61 25.78
C PRO A 126 -6.82 10.72 25.62
N GLU A 127 -6.80 9.55 26.27
CA GLU A 127 -5.64 8.65 26.30
C GLU A 127 -5.76 7.47 25.33
N LEU A 128 -6.86 7.35 24.60
CA LEU A 128 -7.12 6.19 23.72
C LEU A 128 -6.01 6.06 22.67
N LYS A 129 -5.45 4.85 22.53
CA LYS A 129 -4.48 4.55 21.48
C LYS A 129 -5.23 4.41 20.15
N LEU A 130 -4.86 5.24 19.20
CA LEU A 130 -5.45 5.25 17.88
C LEU A 130 -4.58 4.50 16.89
N PHE A 131 -5.24 3.87 15.92
CA PHE A 131 -4.58 3.16 14.83
C PHE A 131 -5.08 3.70 13.50
N GLU A 132 -4.22 3.72 12.51
CA GLU A 132 -4.57 4.09 11.14
C GLU A 132 -4.20 2.98 10.16
N CYS A 133 -4.88 2.96 9.02
CA CYS A 133 -4.55 2.00 7.97
C CYS A 133 -3.14 2.24 7.44
N ALA A 134 -2.40 1.16 7.25
CA ALA A 134 -1.15 1.16 6.51
C ALA A 134 -1.32 1.82 5.14
N ALA A 135 -0.42 2.76 4.83
CA ALA A 135 -0.32 3.31 3.49
C ALA A 135 0.01 2.21 2.48
N PHE A 136 -0.38 2.42 1.22
CA PHE A 136 -0.03 1.51 0.12
C PHE A 136 1.49 1.33 0.08
N PRO A 137 1.99 0.08 0.16
CA PRO A 137 3.42 -0.14 0.12
C PRO A 137 4.02 0.35 -1.20
N ASN A 138 5.09 1.14 -1.11
CA ASN A 138 5.75 1.75 -2.28
C ASN A 138 6.19 0.70 -3.32
N TRP A 139 6.62 -0.49 -2.88
CA TRP A 139 7.00 -1.57 -3.78
C TRP A 139 5.83 -2.05 -4.66
N LEU A 140 4.60 -2.01 -4.14
CA LEU A 140 3.40 -2.44 -4.86
C LEU A 140 3.05 -1.40 -5.93
N LEU A 141 3.14 -0.11 -5.61
CA LEU A 141 3.03 1.00 -6.58
C LEU A 141 4.06 0.89 -7.71
N ILE A 142 5.31 0.59 -7.38
CA ILE A 142 6.38 0.39 -8.37
C ILE A 142 6.08 -0.83 -9.25
N SER A 143 5.70 -1.96 -8.64
CA SER A 143 5.41 -3.19 -9.38
C SER A 143 4.22 -3.04 -10.33
N ALA A 144 3.15 -2.35 -9.89
CA ALA A 144 2.00 -2.05 -10.73
C ALA A 144 2.39 -1.15 -11.91
N SER A 145 3.28 -0.17 -11.69
CA SER A 145 3.77 0.72 -12.74
C SER A 145 4.56 -0.06 -13.80
N ILE A 146 5.44 -0.97 -13.39
CA ILE A 146 6.22 -1.82 -14.30
C ILE A 146 5.31 -2.79 -15.06
N ALA A 147 4.33 -3.39 -14.38
CA ALA A 147 3.34 -4.27 -15.01
C ALA A 147 2.53 -3.53 -16.09
N LEU A 148 2.12 -2.29 -15.83
CA LEU A 148 1.40 -1.48 -16.79
C LEU A 148 2.28 -1.15 -18.01
N ILE A 149 3.52 -0.73 -17.80
CA ILE A 149 4.48 -0.46 -18.89
C ILE A 149 4.69 -1.70 -19.76
N THR A 150 4.92 -2.87 -19.15
CA THR A 150 5.13 -4.13 -19.88
C THR A 150 3.91 -4.55 -20.70
N VAL A 151 2.70 -4.35 -20.17
CA VAL A 151 1.45 -4.59 -20.93
C VAL A 151 1.34 -3.63 -22.12
N PHE A 152 1.62 -2.34 -21.92
CA PHE A 152 1.58 -1.36 -23.02
C PHE A 152 2.60 -1.70 -24.11
N PHE A 153 3.86 -1.95 -23.77
CA PHE A 153 4.87 -2.34 -24.75
C PHE A 153 4.55 -3.68 -25.43
N GLY A 154 4.02 -4.65 -24.68
CA GLY A 154 3.56 -5.92 -25.22
C GLY A 154 2.45 -5.75 -26.26
N ILE A 155 1.44 -4.93 -25.95
CA ILE A 155 0.35 -4.60 -26.90
C ILE A 155 0.91 -3.86 -28.11
N PHE A 156 1.82 -2.90 -27.93
CA PHE A 156 2.46 -2.19 -29.04
C PHE A 156 3.22 -3.15 -29.96
N ILE A 157 4.02 -4.06 -29.40
CA ILE A 157 4.75 -5.06 -30.18
C ILE A 157 3.78 -5.96 -30.93
N VAL A 158 2.75 -6.49 -30.27
CA VAL A 158 1.74 -7.32 -30.94
C VAL A 158 1.01 -6.53 -32.02
N PHE A 159 0.66 -5.27 -31.79
CA PHE A 159 0.00 -4.43 -32.78
C PHE A 159 0.91 -4.10 -33.96
N PHE A 160 2.20 -3.84 -33.78
CA PHE A 160 3.12 -3.51 -34.87
C PHE A 160 3.66 -4.74 -35.61
N VAL A 161 3.88 -5.86 -34.92
CA VAL A 161 4.43 -7.10 -35.48
C VAL A 161 3.31 -7.97 -36.06
N CYS A 162 2.14 -8.04 -35.40
CA CYS A 162 1.00 -8.84 -35.84
C CYS A 162 -0.11 -8.02 -36.51
N SER A 163 -0.05 -6.68 -36.58
CA SER A 163 -0.87 -6.00 -37.61
C SER A 163 -0.30 -6.40 -38.96
N PRO A 164 -1.12 -6.96 -39.86
CA PRO A 164 -0.73 -7.02 -41.25
C PRO A 164 -0.48 -5.58 -41.67
N ARG A 165 0.79 -5.23 -41.94
CA ARG A 165 1.08 -4.08 -42.79
C ARG A 165 0.21 -4.28 -44.02
N LYS A 166 -0.87 -3.50 -44.16
CA LYS A 166 -1.39 -3.18 -45.48
C LYS A 166 -0.31 -2.36 -46.15
N THR A 167 0.70 -3.08 -46.64
CA THR A 167 1.65 -2.61 -47.62
C THR A 167 0.83 -2.57 -48.90
N ASP A 168 0.00 -1.54 -49.03
CA ASP A 168 -0.57 -1.22 -50.33
C ASP A 168 0.63 -0.88 -51.21
N ASN A 169 0.84 -1.75 -52.20
CA ASN A 169 1.85 -1.69 -53.26
C ASN A 169 2.21 -0.26 -53.66
N ILE A 170 3.38 0.24 -53.24
CA ILE A 170 4.00 1.40 -53.87
C ILE A 170 5.53 1.17 -53.93
N TYR A 171 5.97 0.82 -55.14
CA TYR A 171 7.34 0.76 -55.67
C TYR A 171 8.25 -0.40 -55.26
N ALA A 172 8.07 -1.50 -55.99
CA ALA A 172 9.20 -2.20 -56.59
C ALA A 172 9.99 -1.23 -57.50
N VAL A 173 11.04 -0.61 -56.96
CA VAL A 173 12.15 -0.05 -57.75
C VAL A 173 13.43 -0.35 -56.97
N MET A 174 13.81 -1.62 -56.93
CA MET A 174 15.23 -1.96 -56.92
C MET A 174 15.69 -1.84 -58.38
N GLU A 175 16.08 -0.64 -58.79
CA GLU A 175 16.93 -0.48 -59.99
C GLU A 175 18.26 -1.16 -59.69
N GLY A 176 18.35 -2.44 -60.05
CA GLY A 176 19.63 -3.09 -60.30
C GLY A 176 20.33 -2.42 -61.49
N PRO A 177 21.67 -2.43 -61.53
CA PRO A 177 22.44 -1.67 -62.49
C PRO A 177 22.13 -2.14 -63.92
N LYS A 178 21.82 -1.19 -64.81
CA LYS A 178 21.70 -1.42 -66.25
C LYS A 178 23.05 -1.83 -66.81
N GLU A 179 23.16 -3.07 -67.27
CA GLU A 179 24.20 -3.47 -68.20
C GLU A 179 23.90 -2.85 -69.59
N ASP A 180 24.98 -2.52 -70.30
CA ASP A 180 25.07 -2.23 -71.73
C ASP A 180 24.68 -0.83 -72.26
N GLU A 181 25.51 0.17 -71.94
CA GLU A 181 25.93 1.16 -72.93
C GLU A 181 27.46 1.27 -72.92
N MET A 182 28.09 0.60 -73.89
CA MET A 182 29.53 0.60 -74.13
C MET A 182 29.92 1.97 -74.73
N PRO A 183 30.76 2.80 -74.08
CA PRO A 183 31.27 4.01 -74.72
C PRO A 183 32.38 3.61 -75.71
N SER A 184 32.13 3.87 -76.99
CA SER A 184 33.14 3.79 -78.05
C SER A 184 34.29 4.76 -77.74
N MET A 185 35.38 4.24 -77.19
CA MET A 185 36.61 5.00 -76.96
C MET A 185 37.47 4.89 -78.22
N GLU A 186 37.56 5.99 -78.97
CA GLU A 186 38.49 6.13 -80.09
C GLU A 186 39.93 6.05 -79.57
N ILE A 187 40.69 5.08 -80.07
CA ILE A 187 42.10 4.87 -79.74
C ILE A 187 42.93 5.79 -80.65
N PRO A 188 43.70 6.78 -80.13
CA PRO A 188 44.65 7.50 -80.96
C PRO A 188 45.83 6.57 -81.29
N VAL A 189 45.99 6.28 -82.59
CA VAL A 189 47.12 5.54 -83.15
C VAL A 189 48.39 6.39 -82.98
N VAL A 190 49.26 5.99 -82.06
CA VAL A 190 50.62 6.55 -81.94
C VAL A 190 51.47 5.89 -83.03
N VAL A 191 51.79 6.67 -84.06
CA VAL A 191 52.76 6.29 -85.10
C VAL A 191 54.15 6.30 -84.45
N VAL A 192 54.75 5.11 -84.35
CA VAL A 192 56.13 4.92 -83.88
C VAL A 192 57.05 5.11 -85.08
N GLU A 193 57.83 6.18 -85.10
CA GLU A 193 58.96 6.33 -86.03
C GLU A 193 60.15 5.46 -85.57
N PRO A 194 60.79 4.69 -86.46
CA PRO A 194 61.96 3.90 -86.13
C PRO A 194 63.21 4.77 -85.95
N PRO A 195 64.16 4.36 -85.08
CA PRO A 195 65.36 5.15 -84.75
C PRO A 195 66.34 5.23 -85.93
N PRO A 196 67.03 6.37 -86.15
CA PRO A 196 68.13 6.43 -87.09
C PRO A 196 69.36 5.70 -86.55
N ASP A 197 69.91 4.87 -87.42
CA ASP A 197 71.10 4.04 -87.22
C ASP A 197 72.32 4.81 -86.69
N SER A 198 73.04 4.12 -85.81
CA SER A 198 74.37 4.48 -85.36
C SER A 198 75.38 4.16 -86.46
N GLY A 199 76.05 5.19 -86.98
CA GLY A 199 77.16 5.07 -87.92
C GLY A 199 78.37 5.87 -87.45
N ILE A 200 79.38 5.12 -86.98
CA ILE A 200 80.85 5.33 -86.99
C ILE A 200 81.37 6.75 -86.72
#